data_AF-F3CEW2-F1
#
_entry.id   AF-F3CEW2-F1
#
_cell.length_a   1.000
_cell.length_b   1.000
_cell.length_c   1.000
_cell.angle_alpha   90.00
_cell.angle_beta   90.00
_cell.angle_gamma   90.00
#
_symmetry.space_group_name_H-M   'P 1'
#
loop_
_entity.id
_entity.type
_entity.pdbx_description
1 polymer ?
#
loop_
_entity_poly.entity_id
_entity_poly.type
_entity_poly.pdbx_seq_one_letter_code
_entity_poly.pdbx_strand_id
1 'polypeptide(L)'
;QTNLLALNAAIEAARAGEAGRGFAVVADEVRALAHRTQQSTREIEQMVGSIQTGTGNAVTAMEQTSVQAHKTLEMANGAGKALLEITDSISQINERNLMIATAAEEQAQVAREVDRSLVSIRDLSSQTSEGSNQTAIATA
;
A
#
# COMPACT_ATOMS: atom_id res chain seq x y z
N GLN A 1 52.66 -7.53 -23.49
CA GLN A 1 53.82 -7.00 -24.23
C GLN A 1 55.04 -6.82 -23.31
N THR A 2 54.88 -6.21 -22.14
CA THR A 2 55.96 -5.94 -21.16
C THR A 2 56.71 -7.19 -20.65
N ASN A 3 56.01 -8.29 -20.33
CA ASN A 3 56.63 -9.56 -19.93
C ASN A 3 57.51 -10.19 -21.03
N LEU A 4 57.12 -10.00 -22.30
CA LEU A 4 57.81 -10.53 -23.47
C LEU A 4 59.08 -9.71 -23.79
N LEU A 5 59.01 -8.39 -23.58
CA LEU A 5 60.16 -7.49 -23.64
C LEU A 5 61.18 -7.77 -22.51
N ALA A 6 60.70 -8.04 -21.29
CA ALA A 6 61.55 -8.41 -20.16
C ALA A 6 62.28 -9.75 -20.39
N LEU A 7 61.61 -10.73 -20.98
CA LEU A 7 62.22 -12.00 -21.35
C LEU A 7 63.34 -11.83 -22.39
N ASN A 8 63.10 -11.02 -23.44
CA ASN A 8 64.12 -10.73 -24.44
C ASN A 8 65.32 -9.97 -23.85
N ALA A 9 65.09 -9.06 -22.90
CA ALA A 9 66.15 -8.36 -22.19
C ALA A 9 66.98 -9.31 -21.29
N ALA A 10 66.36 -10.28 -20.64
CA ALA A 10 67.05 -11.30 -19.84
C ALA A 10 67.90 -12.23 -20.72
N ILE A 11 67.41 -12.60 -21.91
CA ILE A 11 68.16 -13.41 -22.89
C ILE A 11 69.40 -12.64 -23.38
N GLU A 12 69.26 -11.36 -23.72
CA GLU A 12 70.38 -10.55 -24.22
C GLU A 12 71.39 -10.23 -23.11
N ALA A 13 70.93 -10.06 -21.86
CA ALA A 13 71.79 -9.92 -20.69
C ALA A 13 72.63 -11.18 -20.40
N ALA A 14 72.06 -12.37 -20.57
CA ALA A 14 72.80 -13.63 -20.45
C ALA A 14 73.86 -13.79 -21.54
N ARG A 15 73.61 -13.24 -22.74
CA ARG A 15 74.52 -13.23 -23.88
C ARG A 15 75.75 -12.32 -23.68
N ALA A 16 75.59 -11.25 -22.88
CA ALA A 16 76.65 -10.28 -22.57
C ALA A 16 77.57 -10.68 -21.40
N GLY A 17 77.34 -11.82 -20.74
CA GLY A 17 78.20 -12.33 -19.65
C GLY A 17 78.26 -11.40 -18.43
N GLU A 18 79.47 -11.16 -17.89
CA GLU A 18 79.67 -10.31 -16.70
C GLU A 18 79.17 -8.86 -16.88
N ALA A 19 79.26 -8.31 -18.11
CA ALA A 19 78.78 -6.95 -18.41
C ALA A 19 77.24 -6.85 -18.41
N GLY A 20 76.53 -7.97 -18.57
CA GLY A 20 75.06 -8.05 -18.63
C GLY A 20 74.37 -8.23 -17.27
N ARG A 21 75.11 -8.45 -16.18
CA ARG A 21 74.53 -8.74 -14.85
C ARG A 21 73.54 -7.68 -14.36
N GLY A 22 73.86 -6.39 -14.54
CA GLY A 22 72.96 -5.30 -14.17
C GLY A 22 71.66 -5.30 -14.99
N PHE A 23 71.74 -5.60 -16.29
CA PHE A 23 70.58 -5.71 -17.16
C PHE A 23 69.71 -6.93 -16.84
N ALA A 24 70.32 -8.05 -16.42
CA ALA A 24 69.58 -9.25 -16.00
C ALA A 24 68.71 -8.98 -14.78
N VAL A 25 69.24 -8.28 -13.76
CA VAL A 25 68.48 -7.91 -12.55
C VAL A 25 67.32 -6.99 -12.89
N VAL A 26 67.54 -5.98 -13.75
CA VAL A 26 66.47 -5.07 -14.19
C VAL A 26 65.41 -5.82 -14.99
N ALA A 27 65.80 -6.76 -15.86
CA ALA A 27 64.86 -7.57 -16.64
C ALA A 27 63.98 -8.45 -15.74
N ASP A 28 64.54 -9.07 -14.70
CA ASP A 28 63.77 -9.85 -13.73
C ASP A 28 62.82 -8.98 -12.89
N GLU A 29 63.25 -7.79 -12.47
CA GLU A 29 62.38 -6.85 -11.73
C GLU A 29 61.22 -6.35 -12.61
N VAL A 30 61.47 -6.03 -13.88
CA VAL A 30 60.41 -5.65 -14.84
C VAL A 30 59.45 -6.81 -15.07
N ARG A 31 59.94 -8.05 -15.11
CA ARG A 31 59.11 -9.26 -15.25
C ARG A 31 58.22 -9.46 -14.02
N ALA A 32 58.79 -9.35 -12.83
CA ALA A 32 58.06 -9.45 -11.56
C ALA A 32 57.00 -8.35 -11.43
N LEU A 33 57.35 -7.11 -11.79
CA LEU A 33 56.41 -5.98 -11.81
C LEU A 33 55.27 -6.21 -12.82
N ALA A 34 55.59 -6.62 -14.05
CA ALA A 34 54.59 -6.91 -15.07
C ALA A 34 53.62 -8.02 -14.62
N HIS A 35 54.12 -9.05 -13.92
CA HIS A 35 53.29 -10.12 -13.37
C HIS A 35 52.37 -9.60 -12.26
N ARG A 36 52.90 -8.83 -11.31
CA ARG A 36 52.11 -8.20 -10.22
C ARG A 36 51.03 -7.26 -10.78
N THR A 37 51.38 -6.43 -11.76
CA THR A 37 50.41 -5.55 -12.44
C THR A 37 49.30 -6.37 -13.10
N GLN A 38 49.64 -7.44 -13.82
CA GLN A 38 48.63 -8.30 -14.46
C GLN A 38 47.70 -8.95 -13.43
N GLN A 39 48.23 -9.41 -12.30
CA GLN A 39 47.42 -9.98 -11.23
C GLN A 39 46.45 -8.92 -10.67
N SER A 40 46.95 -7.74 -10.32
CA SER A 40 46.10 -6.66 -9.81
C SER A 40 45.04 -6.23 -10.84
N THR A 41 45.36 -6.20 -12.14
CA THR A 41 44.37 -5.93 -13.19
C THR A 41 43.25 -6.97 -13.20
N ARG A 42 43.56 -8.26 -13.07
CA ARG A 42 42.54 -9.32 -12.99
C ARG A 42 41.67 -9.20 -11.74
N GLU A 43 42.26 -8.87 -10.60
CA GLU A 43 41.52 -8.63 -9.36
C GLU A 43 40.57 -7.44 -9.52
N ILE A 44 41.02 -6.36 -10.18
CA ILE A 44 40.18 -5.19 -10.51
C ILE A 44 39.04 -5.59 -11.46
N GLU A 45 39.31 -6.36 -12.51
CA GLU A 45 38.29 -6.86 -13.44
C GLU A 45 37.20 -7.65 -12.71
N GLN A 46 37.59 -8.53 -11.77
CA GLN A 46 36.65 -9.31 -10.95
C GLN A 46 35.83 -8.41 -10.01
N MET A 47 36.46 -7.43 -9.36
CA MET A 47 35.76 -6.46 -8.52
C MET A 47 34.76 -5.63 -9.32
N VAL A 48 35.16 -5.14 -10.49
CA VAL A 48 34.29 -4.37 -11.39
C VAL A 48 33.10 -5.23 -11.86
N GLY A 49 33.34 -6.48 -12.26
CA GLY A 49 32.25 -7.40 -12.64
C GLY A 49 31.27 -7.68 -11.50
N SER A 50 31.78 -7.81 -10.27
CA SER A 50 30.95 -7.98 -9.07
C SER A 50 30.11 -6.74 -8.77
N ILE A 51 30.71 -5.55 -8.89
CA ILE A 51 30.01 -4.27 -8.73
C ILE A 51 28.91 -4.12 -9.78
N GLN A 52 29.22 -4.37 -11.06
CA GLN A 52 28.25 -4.28 -12.15
C GLN A 52 27.06 -5.21 -11.92
N THR A 53 27.31 -6.44 -11.50
CA THR A 53 26.25 -7.41 -11.15
C THR A 53 25.42 -6.91 -9.96
N GLY A 54 26.06 -6.43 -8.90
CA GLY A 54 25.39 -5.87 -7.73
C GLY A 54 24.52 -4.67 -8.07
N THR A 55 25.00 -3.76 -8.91
CA THR A 55 24.23 -2.61 -9.40
C THR A 55 23.04 -3.06 -10.24
N GLY A 56 23.19 -4.04 -11.13
CA GLY A 56 22.08 -4.59 -11.90
C GLY A 56 20.97 -5.19 -11.03
N ASN A 57 21.36 -5.92 -9.98
CA ASN A 57 20.41 -6.46 -9.00
C ASN A 57 19.69 -5.34 -8.23
N ALA A 58 20.43 -4.29 -7.83
CA ALA A 58 19.83 -3.14 -7.14
C ALA A 58 18.81 -2.41 -8.01
N VAL A 59 19.12 -2.19 -9.30
CA VAL A 59 18.17 -1.58 -10.26
C VAL A 59 16.90 -2.43 -10.38
N THR A 60 17.05 -3.75 -10.56
CA THR A 60 15.91 -4.67 -10.65
C THR A 60 15.03 -4.63 -9.39
N ALA A 61 15.65 -4.62 -8.20
CA ALA A 61 14.93 -4.52 -6.94
C ALA A 61 14.21 -3.17 -6.79
N MET A 62 14.82 -2.07 -7.27
CA MET A 62 14.18 -0.75 -7.28
C MET A 62 12.99 -0.70 -8.23
N GLU A 63 13.07 -1.32 -9.41
CA GLU A 63 11.94 -1.43 -10.35
C GLU A 63 10.78 -2.20 -9.72
N GLN A 64 11.04 -3.35 -9.11
CA GLN A 64 10.03 -4.13 -8.40
C GLN A 64 9.39 -3.33 -7.25
N THR A 65 10.20 -2.60 -6.49
CA THR A 65 9.73 -1.74 -5.39
C THR A 65 8.83 -0.62 -5.92
N SER A 66 9.18 -0.01 -7.06
CA SER A 66 8.37 1.00 -7.72
C SER A 66 6.99 0.45 -8.13
N VAL A 67 6.95 -0.73 -8.74
CA VAL A 67 5.68 -1.40 -9.11
C VAL A 67 4.83 -1.67 -7.86
N GLN A 68 5.43 -2.17 -6.79
CA GLN A 68 4.71 -2.46 -5.55
C GLN A 68 4.17 -1.17 -4.88
N ALA A 69 4.93 -0.07 -4.94
CA ALA A 69 4.50 1.23 -4.44
C ALA A 69 3.28 1.75 -5.22
N HIS A 70 3.27 1.62 -6.55
CA HIS A 70 2.12 1.99 -7.39
C HIS A 70 0.87 1.18 -7.02
N LYS A 71 1.00 -0.15 -6.86
CA LYS A 71 -0.11 -1.00 -6.43
C LYS A 71 -0.64 -0.60 -5.04
N THR A 72 0.27 -0.25 -4.13
CA THR A 72 -0.10 0.21 -2.79
C THR A 72 -0.89 1.52 -2.84
N LEU A 73 -0.47 2.46 -3.70
CA LEU A 73 -1.19 3.72 -3.91
C LEU A 73 -2.59 3.48 -4.49
N GLU A 74 -2.73 2.55 -5.44
CA GLU A 74 -4.03 2.19 -6.03
C GLU A 74 -4.98 1.61 -4.97
N MET A 75 -4.50 0.69 -4.13
CA MET A 75 -5.28 0.12 -3.03
C MET A 75 -5.70 1.21 -2.02
N ALA A 76 -4.78 2.12 -1.66
CA ALA A 76 -5.09 3.22 -0.75
C ALA A 76 -6.17 4.16 -1.32
N ASN A 77 -6.11 4.47 -2.62
CA ASN A 77 -7.14 5.24 -3.30
C ASN A 77 -8.50 4.49 -3.32
N GLY A 78 -8.49 3.18 -3.55
CA GLY A 78 -9.69 2.35 -3.47
C GLY A 78 -10.33 2.37 -2.08
N ALA A 79 -9.52 2.23 -1.03
CA ALA A 79 -9.97 2.34 0.36
C ALA A 79 -10.54 3.73 0.66
N GLY A 80 -9.91 4.79 0.16
CA GLY A 80 -10.41 6.16 0.31
C GLY A 80 -11.80 6.35 -0.30
N LYS A 81 -12.04 5.81 -1.50
CA LYS A 81 -13.37 5.85 -2.14
C LYS A 81 -14.41 5.10 -1.32
N ALA A 82 -14.10 3.90 -0.84
CA ALA A 82 -15.01 3.12 -0.01
C ALA A 82 -15.39 3.86 1.29
N LEU A 83 -14.44 4.56 1.91
CA LEU A 83 -14.72 5.37 3.11
C LEU A 83 -15.64 6.57 2.81
N LEU A 84 -15.53 7.18 1.63
CA LEU A 84 -16.45 8.24 1.20
C LEU A 84 -17.87 7.70 1.01
N GLU A 85 -18.03 6.54 0.37
CA GLU A 85 -19.33 5.87 0.20
C GLU A 85 -19.97 5.48 1.54
N ILE A 86 -19.16 4.99 2.49
CA ILE A 86 -19.62 4.69 3.85
C ILE A 86 -20.11 5.97 4.54
N THR A 87 -19.37 7.07 4.40
CA THR A 87 -19.73 8.35 5.02
C THR A 87 -21.05 8.89 4.45
N ASP A 88 -21.24 8.82 3.14
CA ASP A 88 -22.49 9.21 2.48
C ASP A 88 -23.66 8.34 2.94
N SER A 89 -23.47 7.02 3.02
CA SER A 89 -24.48 6.09 3.51
C SER A 89 -24.89 6.39 4.96
N ILE A 90 -23.94 6.73 5.83
CA ILE A 90 -24.22 7.14 7.21
C ILE A 90 -25.02 8.44 7.25
N SER A 91 -24.72 9.41 6.38
CA SER A 91 -25.48 10.65 6.28
C SER A 91 -26.94 10.38 5.91
N GLN A 92 -27.17 9.53 4.90
CA GLN A 92 -28.52 9.11 4.50
C GLN A 92 -29.27 8.37 5.62
N ILE A 93 -28.58 7.52 6.39
CA ILE A 93 -29.19 6.84 7.55
C ILE A 93 -29.63 7.87 8.60
N ASN A 94 -28.82 8.89 8.86
CA ASN A 94 -29.16 9.92 9.84
C ASN A 94 -30.39 10.74 9.40
N GLU A 95 -30.46 11.11 8.13
CA GLU A 95 -31.64 11.77 7.55
C GLU A 95 -32.90 10.90 7.69
N ARG A 96 -32.79 9.59 7.41
CA ARG A 96 -33.91 8.66 7.60
C ARG A 96 -34.33 8.52 9.05
N ASN A 97 -33.38 8.53 10.00
CA ASN A 97 -33.70 8.49 11.43
C ASN A 97 -34.49 9.74 11.86
N LEU A 98 -34.17 10.92 11.33
CA LEU A 98 -34.94 12.14 11.57
C LEU A 98 -36.37 12.00 11.04
N MET A 99 -36.56 11.50 9.82
CA MET A 99 -37.89 11.24 9.27
C MET A 99 -38.68 10.23 10.10
N ILE A 100 -38.04 9.16 10.57
CA ILE A 100 -38.67 8.15 11.44
C ILE A 100 -39.10 8.79 12.77
N ALA A 101 -38.26 9.64 13.36
CA ALA A 101 -38.61 10.34 14.59
C ALA A 101 -39.84 11.24 14.41
N THR A 102 -39.88 12.03 13.33
CA THR A 102 -41.04 12.86 13.00
C THR A 102 -42.30 12.01 12.77
N ALA A 103 -42.20 10.92 12.00
CA ALA A 103 -43.33 10.03 11.76
C ALA A 103 -43.84 9.37 13.07
N ALA A 104 -42.95 9.04 14.00
CA ALA A 104 -43.32 8.50 15.30
C ALA A 104 -44.05 9.54 16.17
N GLU A 105 -43.66 10.81 16.13
CA GLU A 105 -44.36 11.89 16.80
C GLU A 105 -45.78 12.10 16.24
N GLU A 106 -45.91 12.10 14.91
CA GLU A 106 -47.21 12.16 14.23
C GLU A 106 -48.11 10.97 14.60
N GLN A 107 -47.56 9.75 14.58
CA GLN A 107 -48.28 8.55 15.00
C GLN A 107 -48.76 8.63 16.45
N ALA A 108 -47.91 9.14 17.36
CA ALA A 108 -48.30 9.33 18.76
C ALA A 108 -49.43 10.35 18.91
N GLN A 109 -49.46 11.40 18.07
CA GLN A 109 -50.56 12.36 18.05
C GLN A 109 -51.86 11.71 17.55
N VAL A 110 -51.81 10.98 16.43
CA VAL A 110 -52.98 10.27 15.90
C VAL A 110 -53.52 9.26 16.92
N ALA A 111 -52.65 8.53 17.62
CA ALA A 111 -53.06 7.59 18.65
C ALA A 111 -53.84 8.28 19.79
N ARG A 112 -53.43 9.48 20.23
CA ARG A 112 -54.16 10.26 21.24
C ARG A 112 -55.52 10.74 20.75
N GLU A 113 -55.63 11.09 19.47
CA GLU A 113 -56.91 11.49 18.87
C GLU A 113 -57.89 10.32 18.75
N VAL A 114 -57.38 9.14 18.39
CA VAL A 114 -58.15 7.89 18.39
C VAL A 114 -58.64 7.56 19.79
N ASP A 115 -57.77 7.64 20.81
CA ASP A 115 -58.15 7.40 22.21
C ASP A 115 -59.29 8.33 22.66
N ARG A 116 -59.18 9.63 22.36
CA ARG A 116 -60.24 10.62 22.66
C ARG A 116 -61.56 10.31 21.95
N SER A 117 -61.48 9.89 20.69
CA SER A 117 -62.64 9.50 19.90
C SER A 117 -63.34 8.26 20.49
N LEU A 118 -62.57 7.29 20.97
CA LEU A 118 -63.11 6.09 21.63
C LEU A 118 -63.85 6.44 22.93
N VAL A 119 -63.31 7.36 23.74
CA VAL A 119 -64.01 7.85 24.95
C VAL A 119 -65.34 8.52 24.58
N SER A 120 -65.35 9.39 23.56
CA SER A 120 -66.57 10.07 23.13
C SER A 120 -67.64 9.10 22.60
N ILE A 121 -67.22 8.06 21.84
CA ILE A 121 -68.13 7.01 21.36
C ILE A 121 -68.71 6.20 22.53
N ARG A 122 -67.90 5.89 23.54
CA ARG A 122 -68.36 5.18 24.75
C ARG A 122 -69.41 6.00 25.50
N ASP A 123 -69.16 7.28 25.73
CA ASP A 123 -70.07 8.17 26.45
C ASP A 123 -71.41 8.30 25.71
N LEU A 124 -71.37 8.50 24.38
CA LEU A 124 -72.56 8.56 23.54
C LEU A 124 -73.35 7.25 23.56
N SER A 125 -72.65 6.11 23.56
CA SER A 125 -73.29 4.78 23.67
C SER A 125 -73.99 4.61 25.02
N SER A 126 -73.38 5.07 26.11
CA SER A 126 -73.99 5.06 27.45
C SER A 126 -75.26 5.92 27.49
N GLN A 127 -75.18 7.14 26.96
CA GLN A 127 -76.31 8.06 26.90
C GLN A 127 -77.47 7.51 26.04
N THR A 128 -77.15 6.87 24.92
CA THR A 128 -78.15 6.23 24.04
C THR A 128 -78.85 5.06 24.76
N SER A 129 -78.09 4.26 25.52
CA SER A 129 -78.64 3.16 26.32
C SER A 129 -79.59 3.68 27.43
N GLU A 130 -79.19 4.74 28.14
CA GLU A 130 -80.04 5.38 29.15
C GLU A 130 -81.33 5.95 28.54
N GLY A 131 -81.23 6.67 27.42
CA GLY A 131 -82.40 7.21 26.71
C GLY A 131 -83.34 6.12 26.20
N SER A 132 -82.79 5.00 25.72
CA SER A 132 -83.58 3.83 25.31
C SER A 132 -84.33 3.21 26.50
N ASN A 133 -83.67 3.10 27.66
CA ASN A 133 -84.29 2.60 28.89
C ASN A 133 -85.41 3.52 29.39
N GLN A 134 -85.18 4.85 29.36
CA GLN A 134 -86.22 5.84 29.70
C GLN A 134 -87.43 5.75 28.76
N THR A 135 -87.18 5.59 27.46
CA THR A 135 -88.24 5.41 26.46
C THR A 135 -89.03 4.14 26.75
N ALA A 136 -88.36 3.01 27.04
CA ALA A 136 -89.01 1.76 27.38
C ALA A 136 -89.90 1.87 28.63
N ILE A 137 -89.42 2.54 29.68
CA ILE A 137 -90.18 2.81 30.91
C ILE A 137 -91.40 3.69 30.62
N ALA A 138 -91.26 4.72 29.78
CA ALA A 138 -92.36 5.63 29.46
C ALA A 138 -93.46 4.98 28.59
N THR A 139 -93.13 3.93 27.84
CA THR A 139 -94.06 3.21 26.96
C THR A 139 -94.66 1.94 27.57
N ALA A 140 -94.25 1.55 28.78
CA ALA A 140 -94.77 0.40 29.53
C ALA A 140 -95.91 0.81 30.48
#